data_AF-A0A7W7SNS8-F1
#
_entry.id   AF-A0A7W7SNS8-F1
#
_cell.length_a   1.000
_cell.length_b   1.000
_cell.length_c   1.000
_cell.angle_alpha   90.00
_cell.angle_beta   90.00
_cell.angle_gamma   90.00
#
_symmetry.space_group_name_H-M   'P 1'
#
loop_
_entity.id
_entity.type
_entity.pdbx_description
1 polymer ?
#
loop_
_entity_poly.entity_id
_entity_poly.type
_entity_poly.pdbx_seq_one_letter_code
_entity_poly.pdbx_strand_id
1 'polypeptide(L)'
;MPTDIAAAERFIHDTARLLDRHRLAVLLHGAPVEPVRTALRAYQNPDHGFGHALEPDVRDPASQPTATLHALEVLAEVDALDDSMVIQAANWAARNARPDGALPFVLPTAADHPHAPWMTPNPDGSFITFGVASILTRAGVQTPWLDVARSWCWSRIDRPDQLDAYWVKFALDFLDHEPDEDRARAAIASLRPKIGNDGTIPVPGGTEDERLTALVLSPRPHLRSRALFAPEHIDAELDRLETDQLADGGWMFDWLDWSPGQRVEWRGSVTLRALATLAAHGRAR
;
A
#
# COMPACT_ATOMS: atom_id res chain seq x y z
N MET A 1 25.61 5.04 -6.00
CA MET A 1 26.42 4.09 -5.21
C MET A 1 25.51 2.92 -4.92
N PRO A 2 26.01 1.67 -4.87
CA PRO A 2 25.17 0.55 -4.48
C PRO A 2 24.63 0.77 -3.07
N THR A 3 23.39 0.34 -2.83
CA THR A 3 22.70 0.46 -1.55
C THR A 3 23.49 -0.21 -0.41
N ASP A 4 23.65 0.46 0.72
CA ASP A 4 24.21 -0.13 1.94
C ASP A 4 23.11 -0.85 2.73
N ILE A 5 22.93 -2.13 2.42
CA ILE A 5 21.92 -2.99 3.07
C ILE A 5 22.14 -3.08 4.58
N ALA A 6 23.39 -3.18 5.03
CA ALA A 6 23.70 -3.29 6.44
C ALA A 6 23.34 -2.00 7.20
N ALA A 7 23.50 -0.82 6.58
CA ALA A 7 23.02 0.43 7.14
C ALA A 7 21.49 0.48 7.20
N ALA A 8 20.80 0.00 6.19
CA ALA A 8 19.34 -0.07 6.17
C ALA A 8 18.79 -1.01 7.26
N GLU A 9 19.40 -2.18 7.46
CA GLU A 9 19.02 -3.10 8.53
C GLU A 9 19.25 -2.46 9.91
N ARG A 10 20.40 -1.80 10.12
CA ARG A 10 20.68 -1.03 11.34
C ARG A 10 19.61 0.04 11.57
N PHE A 11 19.26 0.80 10.53
CA PHE A 11 18.19 1.81 10.61
C PHE A 11 16.86 1.21 11.09
N ILE A 12 16.45 0.07 10.52
CA ILE A 12 15.22 -0.64 10.93
C ILE A 12 15.29 -1.07 12.40
N HIS A 13 16.42 -1.60 12.86
CA HIS A 13 16.59 -2.01 14.25
C HIS A 13 16.61 -0.83 15.24
N ASP A 14 17.19 0.30 14.85
CA ASP A 14 17.29 1.49 15.71
C ASP A 14 15.97 2.27 15.76
N THR A 15 15.26 2.36 14.63
CA THR A 15 14.18 3.35 14.44
C THR A 15 12.79 2.73 14.26
N ALA A 16 12.67 1.67 13.45
CA ALA A 16 11.36 1.19 13.02
C ALA A 16 10.59 0.42 14.11
N ARG A 17 9.27 0.26 13.90
CA ARG A 17 8.39 -0.51 14.80
C ARG A 17 8.82 -1.97 14.87
N LEU A 18 8.44 -2.65 15.95
CA LEU A 18 8.69 -4.09 16.09
C LEU A 18 8.09 -4.91 14.92
N LEU A 19 6.92 -4.50 14.43
CA LEU A 19 6.28 -5.09 13.25
C LEU A 19 7.21 -5.05 12.03
N ASP A 20 7.82 -3.90 11.76
CA ASP A 20 8.71 -3.68 10.62
C ASP A 20 10.02 -4.47 10.76
N ARG A 21 10.55 -4.60 11.98
CA ARG A 21 11.73 -5.47 12.25
C ARG A 21 11.45 -6.94 11.95
N HIS A 22 10.26 -7.42 12.28
CA HIS A 22 9.87 -8.79 11.95
C HIS A 22 9.63 -8.98 10.46
N ARG A 23 9.05 -7.98 9.77
CA ARG A 23 8.90 -7.99 8.31
C ARG A 23 10.27 -8.06 7.61
N LEU A 24 11.24 -7.25 8.04
CA LEU A 24 12.63 -7.30 7.54
C LEU A 24 13.19 -8.74 7.61
N ALA A 25 13.07 -9.37 8.78
CA ALA A 25 13.62 -10.70 9.01
C ALA A 25 13.02 -11.76 8.07
N VAL A 26 11.72 -11.68 7.79
CA VAL A 26 11.08 -12.57 6.80
C VAL A 26 11.61 -12.28 5.40
N LEU A 27 11.59 -11.01 4.99
CA LEU A 27 11.85 -10.62 3.61
C LEU A 27 13.29 -10.77 3.17
N LEU A 28 14.25 -10.53 4.06
CA LEU A 28 15.69 -10.58 3.73
C LEU A 28 16.40 -11.82 4.28
N HIS A 29 15.87 -12.46 5.32
CA HIS A 29 16.56 -13.54 6.01
C HIS A 29 15.77 -14.85 6.06
N GLY A 30 14.60 -14.93 5.41
CA GLY A 30 13.78 -16.14 5.39
C GLY A 30 13.33 -16.58 6.78
N ALA A 31 13.19 -15.64 7.72
CA ALA A 31 12.73 -15.94 9.06
C ALA A 31 11.26 -16.41 9.05
N PRO A 32 10.81 -17.15 10.10
CA PRO A 32 9.41 -17.54 10.23
C PRO A 32 8.47 -16.32 10.27
N VAL A 33 7.27 -16.49 9.73
CA VAL A 33 6.24 -15.43 9.63
C VAL A 33 5.50 -15.18 10.96
N GLU A 34 5.50 -16.12 11.89
CA GLU A 34 4.70 -16.05 13.12
C GLU A 34 4.95 -14.79 13.99
N PRO A 35 6.19 -14.27 14.15
CA PRO A 35 6.42 -12.99 14.82
C PRO A 35 5.74 -11.79 14.15
N VAL A 36 5.63 -11.78 12.81
CA VAL A 36 4.89 -10.74 12.07
C VAL A 36 3.40 -10.84 12.41
N ARG A 37 2.82 -12.04 12.33
CA ARG A 37 1.40 -12.28 12.68
C ARG A 37 1.10 -11.87 14.12
N THR A 38 1.97 -12.22 15.06
CA THR A 38 1.82 -11.89 16.47
C THR A 38 1.86 -10.38 16.71
N ALA A 39 2.85 -9.68 16.14
CA ALA A 39 2.96 -8.23 16.27
C ALA A 39 1.81 -7.50 15.56
N LEU A 40 1.38 -7.97 14.38
CA LEU A 40 0.28 -7.37 13.63
C LEU A 40 -1.06 -7.53 14.36
N ARG A 41 -1.30 -8.70 14.98
CA ARG A 41 -2.54 -8.98 15.71
C ARG A 41 -2.76 -8.04 16.89
N ALA A 42 -1.71 -7.43 17.44
CA ALA A 42 -1.82 -6.41 18.48
C ALA A 42 -2.47 -5.10 18.00
N TYR A 43 -2.53 -4.85 16.69
CA TYR A 43 -3.25 -3.71 16.09
C TYR A 43 -4.71 -4.03 15.76
N GLN A 44 -5.13 -5.29 15.88
CA GLN A 44 -6.49 -5.71 15.56
C GLN A 44 -7.43 -5.44 16.74
N ASN A 45 -8.56 -4.79 16.47
CA ASN A 45 -9.59 -4.49 17.46
C ASN A 45 -10.58 -5.67 17.61
N PRO A 46 -11.39 -5.68 18.70
CA PRO A 46 -12.42 -6.71 18.91
C PRO A 46 -13.48 -6.80 17.80
N ASP A 47 -13.68 -5.73 17.02
CA ASP A 47 -14.58 -5.72 15.87
C ASP A 47 -13.96 -6.34 14.60
N HIS A 48 -12.71 -6.81 14.70
CA HIS A 48 -11.87 -7.42 13.67
C HIS A 48 -11.26 -6.48 12.62
N GLY A 49 -11.50 -5.17 12.73
CA GLY A 49 -10.75 -4.18 11.96
C GLY A 49 -9.41 -3.82 12.65
N PHE A 50 -8.65 -2.92 12.04
CA PHE A 50 -7.34 -2.51 12.53
C PHE A 50 -7.27 -0.99 12.77
N GLY A 51 -6.52 -0.58 13.79
CA GLY A 51 -6.33 0.83 14.16
C GLY A 51 -4.95 1.06 14.79
N HIS A 52 -4.88 1.92 15.82
CA HIS A 52 -3.69 2.11 16.66
C HIS A 52 -2.45 2.59 15.89
N ALA A 53 -2.65 3.50 14.94
CA ALA A 53 -1.58 4.01 14.07
C ALA A 53 -0.84 2.94 13.26
N LEU A 54 -1.49 1.79 12.98
CA LEU A 54 -0.95 0.82 12.04
C LEU A 54 -0.69 1.49 10.68
N GLU A 55 -1.68 2.25 10.20
CA GLU A 55 -1.52 3.29 9.20
C GLU A 55 -0.95 4.56 9.87
N PRO A 56 0.31 4.96 9.61
CA PRO A 56 0.96 6.04 10.36
C PRO A 56 0.31 7.42 10.25
N ASP A 57 -0.54 7.66 9.24
CA ASP A 57 -1.19 8.96 9.09
C ASP A 57 -2.47 9.14 9.91
N VAL A 58 -2.98 8.09 10.59
CA VAL A 58 -4.16 8.18 11.45
C VAL A 58 -3.92 7.53 12.81
N ARG A 59 -4.04 8.31 13.91
CA ARG A 59 -3.77 7.84 15.28
C ARG A 59 -5.00 7.38 16.03
N ASP A 60 -6.10 7.16 15.31
CA ASP A 60 -7.33 6.63 15.89
C ASP A 60 -7.10 5.19 16.41
N PRO A 61 -7.39 4.91 17.71
CA PRO A 61 -7.37 3.55 18.22
C PRO A 61 -8.50 2.68 17.65
N ALA A 62 -9.60 3.28 17.17
CA ALA A 62 -10.68 2.54 16.53
C ALA A 62 -10.26 2.02 15.15
N SER A 63 -11.02 1.04 14.66
CA SER A 63 -10.74 0.40 13.38
C SER A 63 -10.94 1.37 12.22
N GLN A 64 -9.99 1.41 11.29
CA GLN A 64 -9.98 2.29 10.12
C GLN A 64 -9.82 1.50 8.82
N PRO A 65 -10.42 1.94 7.68
CA PRO A 65 -10.26 1.29 6.38
C PRO A 65 -8.81 1.29 5.91
N THR A 66 -8.10 2.42 6.07
CA THR A 66 -6.68 2.53 5.72
C THR A 66 -5.79 1.61 6.56
N ALA A 67 -5.99 1.57 7.88
CA ALA A 67 -5.25 0.65 8.75
C ALA A 67 -5.58 -0.83 8.47
N THR A 68 -6.84 -1.15 8.16
CA THR A 68 -7.25 -2.50 7.77
C THR A 68 -6.63 -2.92 6.44
N LEU A 69 -6.56 -2.00 5.47
CA LEU A 69 -5.79 -2.23 4.25
C LEU A 69 -4.30 -2.44 4.54
N HIS A 70 -3.69 -1.62 5.39
CA HIS A 70 -2.27 -1.77 5.76
C HIS A 70 -1.99 -3.14 6.40
N ALA A 71 -2.91 -3.65 7.23
CA ALA A 71 -2.79 -5.00 7.79
C ALA A 71 -2.82 -6.09 6.72
N LEU A 72 -3.74 -5.96 5.76
CA LEU A 72 -3.82 -6.87 4.61
C LEU A 72 -2.55 -6.79 3.74
N GLU A 73 -2.00 -5.59 3.52
CA GLU A 73 -0.74 -5.38 2.80
C GLU A 73 0.44 -6.05 3.50
N VAL A 74 0.53 -5.95 4.83
CA VAL A 74 1.58 -6.63 5.60
C VAL A 74 1.47 -8.15 5.45
N LEU A 75 0.26 -8.73 5.58
CA LEU A 75 0.05 -10.17 5.38
C LEU A 75 0.35 -10.62 3.95
N ALA A 76 -0.04 -9.78 2.98
CA ALA A 76 0.23 -9.97 1.57
C ALA A 76 1.74 -9.97 1.25
N GLU A 77 2.52 -9.11 1.91
CA GLU A 77 3.96 -8.95 1.69
C GLU A 77 4.77 -10.16 2.19
N VAL A 78 4.34 -10.76 3.30
CA VAL A 78 5.01 -11.92 3.93
C VAL A 78 4.37 -13.27 3.57
N ASP A 79 3.56 -13.31 2.50
CA ASP A 79 2.88 -14.50 1.99
C ASP A 79 2.03 -15.25 3.03
N ALA A 80 1.24 -14.49 3.80
CA ALA A 80 0.44 -14.97 4.93
C ALA A 80 -1.07 -14.74 4.77
N LEU A 81 -1.55 -14.81 3.53
CA LEU A 81 -2.97 -14.56 3.21
C LEU A 81 -3.92 -15.68 3.69
N ASP A 82 -3.37 -16.79 4.19
CA ASP A 82 -4.07 -17.88 4.86
C ASP A 82 -4.45 -17.57 6.32
N ASP A 83 -3.93 -16.48 6.91
CA ASP A 83 -4.25 -16.13 8.31
C ASP A 83 -5.72 -15.71 8.47
N SER A 84 -6.33 -16.13 9.58
CA SER A 84 -7.70 -15.77 9.97
C SER A 84 -7.98 -14.26 9.97
N MET A 85 -6.97 -13.41 10.16
CA MET A 85 -7.09 -11.96 10.07
C MET A 85 -7.61 -11.48 8.71
N VAL A 86 -7.35 -12.23 7.62
CA VAL A 86 -7.80 -11.87 6.27
C VAL A 86 -9.32 -11.97 6.13
N ILE A 87 -9.92 -13.12 6.49
CA ILE A 87 -11.38 -13.29 6.44
C ILE A 87 -12.09 -12.41 7.47
N GLN A 88 -11.44 -12.16 8.61
CA GLN A 88 -11.91 -11.23 9.63
C GLN A 88 -11.97 -9.78 9.11
N ALA A 89 -10.92 -9.32 8.43
CA ALA A 89 -10.88 -8.02 7.77
C ALA A 89 -11.93 -7.91 6.65
N ALA A 90 -12.15 -8.96 5.85
CA ALA A 90 -13.20 -8.98 4.83
C ALA A 90 -14.61 -8.81 5.44
N ASN A 91 -14.89 -9.51 6.54
CA ASN A 91 -16.16 -9.39 7.25
C ASN A 91 -16.32 -8.00 7.90
N TRP A 92 -15.24 -7.42 8.43
CA TRP A 92 -15.24 -6.06 8.95
C TRP A 92 -15.51 -5.05 7.83
N ALA A 93 -14.85 -5.18 6.69
CA ALA A 93 -15.05 -4.32 5.52
C ALA A 93 -16.51 -4.37 5.05
N ALA A 94 -17.11 -5.56 4.96
CA ALA A 94 -18.51 -5.72 4.60
C ALA A 94 -19.49 -4.98 5.52
N ARG A 95 -19.19 -4.90 6.83
CA ARG A 95 -20.03 -4.17 7.81
C ARG A 95 -19.86 -2.65 7.75
N ASN A 96 -18.72 -2.17 7.28
CA ASN A 96 -18.36 -0.76 7.28
C ASN A 96 -18.40 -0.13 5.88
N ALA A 97 -18.66 -0.92 4.85
CA ALA A 97 -18.85 -0.45 3.49
C ALA A 97 -20.21 0.23 3.31
N ARG A 98 -20.25 1.13 2.34
CA ARG A 98 -21.48 1.73 1.83
C ARG A 98 -22.35 0.67 1.12
N PRO A 99 -23.64 0.97 0.87
CA PRO A 99 -24.53 0.06 0.14
C PRO A 99 -24.04 -0.31 -1.26
N ASP A 100 -23.23 0.54 -1.89
CA ASP A 100 -22.60 0.31 -3.19
C ASP A 100 -21.29 -0.51 -3.11
N GLY A 101 -20.94 -1.02 -1.92
CA GLY A 101 -19.76 -1.85 -1.66
C GLY A 101 -18.49 -1.08 -1.35
N ALA A 102 -18.49 0.25 -1.53
CA ALA A 102 -17.29 1.06 -1.37
C ALA A 102 -16.95 1.33 0.10
N LEU A 103 -15.66 1.33 0.41
CA LEU A 103 -15.13 1.75 1.70
C LEU A 103 -14.79 3.25 1.67
N PRO A 104 -15.13 4.01 2.73
CA PRO A 104 -14.62 5.37 2.87
C PRO A 104 -13.09 5.34 3.09
N PHE A 105 -12.43 6.49 2.91
CA PHE A 105 -10.98 6.58 3.11
C PHE A 105 -10.63 6.38 4.60
N VAL A 106 -11.33 7.11 5.47
CA VAL A 106 -11.33 6.93 6.92
C VAL A 106 -12.76 7.02 7.44
N LEU A 107 -13.03 6.42 8.60
CA LEU A 107 -14.31 6.53 9.31
C LEU A 107 -14.38 7.83 10.11
N PRO A 108 -15.60 8.29 10.50
CA PRO A 108 -15.79 9.56 11.21
C PRO A 108 -14.95 9.73 12.48
N THR A 109 -14.67 8.63 13.21
CA THR A 109 -13.88 8.63 14.45
C THR A 109 -12.43 9.10 14.25
N ALA A 110 -11.92 9.09 13.02
CA ALA A 110 -10.60 9.60 12.71
C ALA A 110 -10.46 11.09 13.05
N ALA A 111 -11.52 11.88 12.84
CA ALA A 111 -11.52 13.33 13.09
C ALA A 111 -11.36 13.70 14.58
N ASP A 112 -11.66 12.76 15.49
CA ASP A 112 -11.57 12.96 16.94
C ASP A 112 -10.17 12.64 17.49
N HIS A 113 -9.23 12.25 16.63
CA HIS A 113 -7.89 11.79 17.00
C HIS A 113 -6.80 12.52 16.21
N PRO A 114 -5.52 12.51 16.65
CA PRO A 114 -4.44 13.07 15.85
C PRO A 114 -4.35 12.37 14.48
N HIS A 115 -4.30 13.15 13.40
CA HIS A 115 -4.25 12.61 12.05
C HIS A 115 -3.58 13.59 11.08
N ALA A 116 -3.11 13.09 9.95
CA ALA A 116 -2.61 13.91 8.86
C ALA A 116 -3.73 14.76 8.24
N PRO A 117 -3.45 15.94 7.67
CA PRO A 117 -4.50 16.81 7.11
C PRO A 117 -5.41 16.14 6.05
N TRP A 118 -4.92 15.16 5.29
CA TRP A 118 -5.69 14.41 4.29
C TRP A 118 -6.54 13.28 4.86
N MET A 119 -6.33 12.88 6.12
CA MET A 119 -7.14 11.84 6.80
C MET A 119 -8.48 12.40 7.29
N THR A 120 -9.16 13.15 6.42
CA THR A 120 -10.45 13.76 6.70
C THR A 120 -11.57 12.80 6.29
N PRO A 121 -12.54 12.49 7.17
CA PRO A 121 -13.68 11.65 6.82
C PRO A 121 -14.48 12.22 5.64
N ASN A 122 -14.75 11.37 4.67
CA ASN A 122 -15.61 11.67 3.52
C ASN A 122 -16.66 10.54 3.41
N PRO A 123 -17.96 10.86 3.27
CA PRO A 123 -18.99 9.84 3.12
C PRO A 123 -18.87 9.01 1.84
N ASP A 124 -18.14 9.46 0.83
CA ASP A 124 -17.97 8.78 -0.45
C ASP A 124 -17.02 7.57 -0.39
N GLY A 125 -17.17 6.67 -1.36
CA GLY A 125 -16.24 5.58 -1.57
C GLY A 125 -14.86 6.07 -2.01
N SER A 126 -13.82 5.39 -1.56
CA SER A 126 -12.42 5.77 -1.79
C SER A 126 -11.63 4.67 -2.51
N PHE A 127 -10.41 5.03 -2.94
CA PHE A 127 -9.48 4.11 -3.56
C PHE A 127 -9.05 2.94 -2.65
N ILE A 128 -9.28 3.03 -1.33
CA ILE A 128 -9.04 1.91 -0.37
C ILE A 128 -9.83 0.67 -0.77
N THR A 129 -11.02 0.85 -1.36
CA THR A 129 -11.84 -0.26 -1.86
C THR A 129 -11.07 -1.13 -2.86
N PHE A 130 -10.28 -0.53 -3.74
CA PHE A 130 -9.45 -1.27 -4.71
C PHE A 130 -8.37 -2.10 -4.02
N GLY A 131 -7.64 -1.49 -3.07
CA GLY A 131 -6.59 -2.18 -2.33
C GLY A 131 -7.13 -3.39 -1.56
N VAL A 132 -8.22 -3.20 -0.82
CA VAL A 132 -8.84 -4.28 -0.05
C VAL A 132 -9.39 -5.37 -0.99
N ALA A 133 -10.12 -4.99 -2.04
CA ALA A 133 -10.67 -5.94 -3.01
C ALA A 133 -9.56 -6.74 -3.72
N SER A 134 -8.44 -6.09 -4.07
CA SER A 134 -7.28 -6.73 -4.70
C SER A 134 -6.72 -7.84 -3.82
N ILE A 135 -6.36 -7.52 -2.57
CA ILE A 135 -5.72 -8.47 -1.67
C ILE A 135 -6.66 -9.62 -1.32
N LEU A 136 -7.95 -9.34 -1.08
CA LEU A 136 -8.93 -10.38 -0.77
C LEU A 136 -9.20 -11.31 -1.97
N THR A 137 -9.21 -10.77 -3.18
CA THR A 137 -9.31 -11.58 -4.41
C THR A 137 -8.11 -12.50 -4.53
N ARG A 138 -6.90 -11.97 -4.29
CA ARG A 138 -5.66 -12.74 -4.28
C ARG A 138 -5.63 -13.81 -3.19
N ALA A 139 -6.23 -13.55 -2.04
CA ALA A 139 -6.39 -14.51 -0.95
C ALA A 139 -7.46 -15.59 -1.23
N GLY A 140 -8.17 -15.52 -2.36
CA GLY A 140 -9.25 -16.45 -2.69
C GLY A 140 -10.49 -16.30 -1.81
N VAL A 141 -10.65 -15.15 -1.13
CA VAL A 141 -11.83 -14.89 -0.29
C VAL A 141 -13.06 -14.76 -1.18
N GLN A 142 -14.15 -15.41 -0.78
CA GLN A 142 -15.43 -15.35 -1.47
C GLN A 142 -16.50 -14.86 -0.51
N THR A 143 -16.92 -13.60 -0.68
CA THR A 143 -18.01 -13.00 0.12
C THR A 143 -18.92 -12.18 -0.79
N PRO A 144 -20.22 -12.07 -0.47
CA PRO A 144 -21.13 -11.22 -1.26
C PRO A 144 -20.68 -9.77 -1.34
N TRP A 145 -20.06 -9.24 -0.27
CA TRP A 145 -19.53 -7.88 -0.28
C TRP A 145 -18.38 -7.71 -1.28
N LEU A 146 -17.47 -8.69 -1.37
CA LEU A 146 -16.35 -8.59 -2.31
C LEU A 146 -16.84 -8.52 -3.76
N ASP A 147 -17.88 -9.25 -4.14
CA ASP A 147 -18.46 -9.18 -5.49
C ASP A 147 -19.00 -7.78 -5.81
N VAL A 148 -19.67 -7.14 -4.84
CA VAL A 148 -20.18 -5.77 -4.97
C VAL A 148 -19.02 -4.78 -5.03
N ALA A 149 -18.03 -4.90 -4.15
CA ALA A 149 -16.85 -4.04 -4.12
C ALA A 149 -16.04 -4.12 -5.43
N ARG A 150 -15.84 -5.32 -5.98
CA ARG A 150 -15.20 -5.53 -7.29
C ARG A 150 -15.98 -4.89 -8.42
N SER A 151 -17.31 -5.03 -8.41
CA SER A 151 -18.19 -4.37 -9.38
C SER A 151 -18.07 -2.84 -9.29
N TRP A 152 -17.99 -2.30 -8.08
CA TRP A 152 -17.76 -0.88 -7.84
C TRP A 152 -16.39 -0.42 -8.37
N CYS A 153 -15.31 -1.18 -8.11
CA CYS A 153 -13.97 -0.89 -8.64
C CYS A 153 -13.98 -0.81 -10.17
N TRP A 154 -14.60 -1.78 -10.85
CA TRP A 154 -14.76 -1.77 -12.29
C TRP A 154 -15.54 -0.56 -12.81
N SER A 155 -16.63 -0.18 -12.13
CA SER A 155 -17.41 1.01 -12.51
C SER A 155 -16.62 2.33 -12.44
N ARG A 156 -15.58 2.38 -11.58
CA ARG A 156 -14.65 3.50 -11.48
C ARG A 156 -13.58 3.46 -12.56
N ILE A 157 -13.03 2.29 -12.86
CA ILE A 157 -12.08 2.07 -13.96
C ILE A 157 -12.70 2.45 -15.32
N ASP A 158 -13.99 2.20 -15.51
CA ASP A 158 -14.73 2.58 -16.73
C ASP A 158 -14.87 4.12 -16.91
N ARG A 159 -14.42 4.91 -15.93
CA ARG A 159 -14.42 6.38 -15.93
C ARG A 159 -13.02 6.92 -15.60
N PRO A 160 -12.00 6.62 -16.42
CA PRO A 160 -10.60 6.90 -16.08
C PRO A 160 -10.34 8.38 -15.83
N ASP A 161 -11.08 9.30 -16.47
CA ASP A 161 -10.95 10.75 -16.25
C ASP A 161 -11.13 11.17 -14.78
N GLN A 162 -11.87 10.40 -13.99
CA GLN A 162 -12.12 10.67 -12.56
C GLN A 162 -11.03 10.10 -11.64
N LEU A 163 -10.04 9.39 -12.18
CA LEU A 163 -8.94 8.81 -11.40
C LEU A 163 -7.75 9.78 -11.41
N ASP A 164 -7.39 10.27 -10.23
CA ASP A 164 -6.12 10.94 -9.96
C ASP A 164 -5.01 9.94 -9.59
N ALA A 165 -3.88 10.43 -9.11
CA ALA A 165 -2.69 9.64 -8.79
C ALA A 165 -2.97 8.41 -7.90
N TYR A 166 -3.54 8.58 -6.70
CA TYR A 166 -3.75 7.46 -5.78
C TYR A 166 -4.86 6.53 -6.28
N TRP A 167 -5.87 7.07 -6.95
CA TRP A 167 -6.89 6.25 -7.62
C TRP A 167 -6.27 5.36 -8.70
N VAL A 168 -5.36 5.89 -9.53
CA VAL A 168 -4.64 5.09 -10.54
C VAL A 168 -3.77 4.05 -9.87
N LYS A 169 -2.99 4.40 -8.83
CA LYS A 169 -2.15 3.45 -8.09
C LYS A 169 -2.96 2.24 -7.63
N PHE A 170 -4.03 2.47 -6.87
CA PHE A 170 -4.81 1.36 -6.33
C PHE A 170 -5.64 0.63 -7.40
N ALA A 171 -6.05 1.31 -8.48
CA ALA A 171 -6.65 0.63 -9.64
C ALA A 171 -5.65 -0.32 -10.31
N LEU A 172 -4.37 0.04 -10.43
CA LEU A 172 -3.33 -0.86 -10.93
C LEU A 172 -3.10 -2.04 -9.98
N ASP A 173 -3.01 -1.79 -8.67
CA ASP A 173 -2.91 -2.86 -7.65
C ASP A 173 -4.06 -3.88 -7.79
N PHE A 174 -5.27 -3.41 -8.07
CA PHE A 174 -6.44 -4.25 -8.35
C PHE A 174 -6.32 -5.01 -9.67
N LEU A 175 -6.04 -4.32 -10.77
CA LEU A 175 -5.95 -4.91 -12.12
C LEU A 175 -4.82 -5.94 -12.26
N ASP A 176 -3.72 -5.76 -11.52
CA ASP A 176 -2.62 -6.72 -11.49
C ASP A 176 -3.01 -8.09 -10.92
N HIS A 177 -4.05 -8.14 -10.08
CA HIS A 177 -4.52 -9.36 -9.43
C HIS A 177 -5.91 -9.81 -9.91
N GLU A 178 -6.50 -9.11 -10.90
CA GLU A 178 -7.81 -9.50 -11.43
C GLU A 178 -7.74 -10.86 -12.16
N PRO A 179 -8.70 -11.78 -11.93
CA PRO A 179 -8.71 -13.08 -12.59
C PRO A 179 -8.95 -13.03 -14.11
N ASP A 180 -9.69 -12.04 -14.59
CA ASP A 180 -9.93 -11.81 -16.02
C ASP A 180 -8.74 -11.03 -16.61
N GLU A 181 -7.74 -11.77 -17.09
CA GLU A 181 -6.48 -11.19 -17.58
C GLU A 181 -6.68 -10.23 -18.76
N ASP A 182 -7.53 -10.61 -19.72
CA ASP A 182 -7.69 -9.84 -20.96
C ASP A 182 -8.40 -8.52 -20.67
N ARG A 183 -9.45 -8.56 -19.84
CA ARG A 183 -10.13 -7.35 -19.37
C ARG A 183 -9.19 -6.48 -18.55
N ALA A 184 -8.38 -7.08 -17.68
CA ALA A 184 -7.43 -6.35 -16.87
C ALA A 184 -6.36 -5.65 -17.72
N ARG A 185 -5.78 -6.32 -18.72
CA ARG A 185 -4.79 -5.73 -19.64
C ARG A 185 -5.38 -4.59 -20.45
N ALA A 186 -6.61 -4.73 -20.94
CA ALA A 186 -7.30 -3.67 -21.67
C ALA A 186 -7.53 -2.43 -20.79
N ALA A 187 -7.92 -2.63 -19.54
CA ALA A 187 -8.10 -1.55 -18.56
C ALA A 187 -6.78 -0.91 -18.14
N ILE A 188 -5.71 -1.68 -17.95
CA ILE A 188 -4.38 -1.14 -17.70
C ILE A 188 -3.97 -0.23 -18.86
N ALA A 189 -4.09 -0.70 -20.11
CA ALA A 189 -3.75 0.09 -21.28
C ALA A 189 -4.55 1.40 -21.38
N SER A 190 -5.82 1.42 -20.98
CA SER A 190 -6.65 2.63 -20.99
C SER A 190 -6.20 3.70 -19.97
N LEU A 191 -5.43 3.32 -18.95
CA LEU A 191 -4.86 4.24 -17.96
C LEU A 191 -3.56 4.91 -18.42
N ARG A 192 -2.97 4.50 -19.56
CA ARG A 192 -1.71 5.09 -20.07
C ARG A 192 -1.71 6.62 -20.16
N PRO A 193 -2.79 7.30 -20.60
CA PRO A 193 -2.83 8.77 -20.66
C PRO A 193 -2.72 9.48 -19.31
N LYS A 194 -2.90 8.76 -18.19
CA LYS A 194 -2.74 9.30 -16.84
C LYS A 194 -1.29 9.40 -16.39
N ILE A 195 -0.39 8.70 -17.06
CA ILE A 195 1.03 8.65 -16.73
C ILE A 195 1.78 9.64 -17.61
N GLY A 196 2.59 10.49 -16.98
CA GLY A 196 3.46 11.44 -17.67
C GLY A 196 4.43 10.79 -18.64
N ASN A 197 5.05 11.59 -19.51
CA ASN A 197 6.07 11.10 -20.43
C ASN A 197 7.31 10.59 -19.69
N ASP A 198 7.56 11.08 -18.48
CA ASP A 198 8.61 10.69 -17.55
C ASP A 198 8.25 9.46 -16.69
N GLY A 199 7.07 8.89 -16.88
CA GLY A 199 6.61 7.73 -16.12
C GLY A 199 6.08 8.05 -14.71
N THR A 200 5.77 9.32 -14.42
CA THR A 200 5.24 9.73 -13.10
C THR A 200 3.80 10.25 -13.17
N ILE A 201 3.13 10.32 -12.02
CA ILE A 201 1.83 11.02 -11.86
C ILE A 201 1.96 11.99 -10.67
N PRO A 202 1.76 13.31 -10.86
CA PRO A 202 1.78 14.27 -9.76
C PRO A 202 0.58 14.05 -8.83
N VAL A 203 0.76 14.22 -7.52
CA VAL A 203 -0.33 14.07 -6.54
C VAL A 203 -1.09 15.39 -6.36
N PRO A 204 -2.38 15.49 -6.73
CA PRO A 204 -3.14 16.71 -6.52
C PRO A 204 -3.31 17.02 -5.03
N GLY A 205 -2.93 18.23 -4.62
CA GLY A 205 -3.01 18.66 -3.22
C GLY A 205 -1.90 18.10 -2.31
N GLY A 206 -0.94 17.36 -2.88
CA GLY A 206 0.28 16.92 -2.20
C GLY A 206 1.33 18.03 -2.07
N THR A 207 2.55 17.67 -1.69
CA THR A 207 3.69 18.60 -1.69
C THR A 207 4.12 18.97 -3.12
N GLU A 208 4.96 20.00 -3.30
CA GLU A 208 5.44 20.43 -4.63
C GLU A 208 6.15 19.29 -5.40
N ASP A 209 6.82 18.39 -4.68
CA ASP A 209 7.60 17.31 -5.26
C ASP A 209 6.87 15.96 -5.27
N GLU A 210 5.73 15.85 -4.58
CA GLU A 210 5.02 14.59 -4.36
C GLU A 210 4.49 14.00 -5.67
N ARG A 211 5.00 12.82 -6.01
CA ARG A 211 4.67 12.14 -7.27
C ARG A 211 4.71 10.63 -7.11
N LEU A 212 3.75 9.96 -7.74
CA LEU A 212 3.78 8.52 -7.83
C LEU A 212 4.66 8.12 -9.01
N THR A 213 5.78 7.45 -8.70
CA THR A 213 6.76 7.00 -9.69
C THR A 213 6.43 5.62 -10.26
N ALA A 214 7.18 5.20 -11.27
CA ALA A 214 6.99 3.90 -11.90
C ALA A 214 7.13 2.71 -10.93
N LEU A 215 8.02 2.81 -9.92
CA LEU A 215 8.15 1.77 -8.89
C LEU A 215 7.06 1.85 -7.81
N VAL A 216 6.41 3.00 -7.61
CA VAL A 216 5.22 3.08 -6.74
C VAL A 216 3.97 2.52 -7.43
N LEU A 217 3.85 2.72 -8.74
CA LEU A 217 2.71 2.28 -9.56
C LEU A 217 2.83 0.82 -10.06
N SER A 218 4.04 0.32 -10.19
CA SER A 218 4.35 -1.05 -10.63
C SER A 218 5.63 -1.54 -9.91
N PRO A 219 5.55 -1.95 -8.63
CA PRO A 219 6.73 -2.24 -7.82
C PRO A 219 7.44 -3.56 -8.15
N ARG A 220 6.84 -4.48 -8.91
CA ARG A 220 7.43 -5.80 -9.18
C ARG A 220 7.55 -6.08 -10.69
N PRO A 221 8.62 -6.76 -11.16
CA PRO A 221 8.87 -6.97 -12.59
C PRO A 221 7.77 -7.72 -13.37
N HIS A 222 7.01 -8.59 -12.71
CA HIS A 222 6.05 -9.51 -13.34
C HIS A 222 4.60 -9.00 -13.33
N LEU A 223 4.35 -7.81 -12.78
CA LEU A 223 3.02 -7.22 -12.74
C LEU A 223 2.56 -6.82 -14.15
N ARG A 224 1.26 -6.86 -14.41
CA ARG A 224 0.68 -6.48 -15.71
C ARG A 224 0.82 -4.98 -15.94
N SER A 225 0.73 -4.19 -14.87
CA SER A 225 0.94 -2.73 -14.84
C SER A 225 2.32 -2.32 -15.34
N ARG A 226 3.32 -3.22 -15.28
CA ARG A 226 4.66 -2.99 -15.85
C ARG A 226 4.62 -2.59 -17.32
N ALA A 227 3.61 -3.04 -18.08
CA ALA A 227 3.42 -2.69 -19.49
C ALA A 227 3.18 -1.18 -19.74
N LEU A 228 2.86 -0.41 -18.71
CA LEU A 228 2.67 1.04 -18.83
C LEU A 228 3.98 1.83 -18.87
N PHE A 229 5.09 1.21 -18.48
CA PHE A 229 6.36 1.88 -18.29
C PHE A 229 7.40 1.35 -19.27
N ALA A 230 8.14 2.28 -19.88
CA ALA A 230 9.32 1.94 -20.64
C ALA A 230 10.40 1.38 -19.69
N PRO A 231 11.24 0.41 -20.10
CA PRO A 231 12.32 -0.12 -19.27
C PRO A 231 13.21 0.95 -18.66
N GLU A 232 13.47 2.02 -19.42
CA GLU A 232 14.33 3.14 -19.01
C GLU A 232 13.75 3.91 -17.82
N HIS A 233 12.41 4.01 -17.70
CA HIS A 233 11.76 4.62 -16.53
C HIS A 233 11.95 3.76 -15.28
N ILE A 234 12.01 2.43 -15.44
CA ILE A 234 12.21 1.51 -14.32
C ILE A 234 13.65 1.54 -13.86
N ASP A 235 14.59 1.49 -14.80
CA ASP A 235 16.02 1.54 -14.49
C ASP A 235 16.40 2.87 -13.83
N ALA A 236 15.92 4.01 -14.37
CA ALA A 236 16.18 5.32 -13.79
C ALA A 236 15.62 5.45 -12.36
N GLU A 237 14.44 4.87 -12.11
CA GLU A 237 13.81 4.90 -10.79
C GLU A 237 14.48 3.94 -9.80
N LEU A 238 15.01 2.80 -10.26
CA LEU A 238 15.85 1.92 -9.44
C LEU A 238 17.17 2.60 -9.07
N ASP A 239 17.83 3.26 -10.03
CA ASP A 239 19.05 4.03 -9.78
C ASP A 239 18.80 5.14 -8.76
N ARG A 240 17.68 5.87 -8.90
CA ARG A 240 17.25 6.89 -7.91
C ARG A 240 17.02 6.27 -6.54
N LEU A 241 16.30 5.16 -6.47
CA LEU A 241 16.02 4.47 -5.21
C LEU A 241 17.30 4.03 -4.48
N GLU A 242 18.34 3.60 -5.20
CA GLU A 242 19.65 3.30 -4.61
C GLU A 242 20.35 4.56 -4.08
N THR A 243 20.25 5.69 -4.80
CA THR A 243 20.90 6.94 -4.40
C THR A 243 20.18 7.70 -3.30
N ASP A 244 18.88 7.46 -3.12
CA ASP A 244 18.03 8.15 -2.14
C ASP A 244 18.20 7.63 -0.71
N GLN A 245 18.99 6.57 -0.51
CA GLN A 245 19.36 6.11 0.82
C GLN A 245 20.05 7.25 1.58
N LEU A 246 19.52 7.61 2.75
CA LEU A 246 20.09 8.65 3.58
C LEU A 246 21.32 8.15 4.35
N ALA A 247 22.10 9.08 4.89
CA ALA A 247 23.30 8.79 5.67
C ALA A 247 23.06 7.93 6.93
N ASP A 248 21.84 7.92 7.47
CA ASP A 248 21.44 7.07 8.59
C ASP A 248 21.00 5.66 8.17
N GLY A 249 21.04 5.36 6.86
CA GLY A 249 20.72 4.06 6.27
C GLY A 249 19.26 3.90 5.83
N GLY A 250 18.35 4.78 6.25
CA GLY A 250 16.94 4.72 5.88
C GLY A 250 16.57 5.54 4.65
N TRP A 251 15.33 5.39 4.18
CA TRP A 251 14.72 6.24 3.16
C TRP A 251 13.78 7.26 3.79
N MET A 252 13.48 8.31 3.04
CA MET A 252 12.46 9.29 3.37
C MET A 252 11.30 9.19 2.39
N PHE A 253 10.10 9.51 2.86
CA PHE A 253 8.92 9.69 2.01
C PHE A 253 8.84 11.14 1.51
N ASP A 254 8.05 11.39 0.46
CA ASP A 254 7.93 12.68 -0.24
C ASP A 254 6.63 13.46 0.09
N TRP A 255 5.70 12.85 0.84
CA TRP A 255 4.51 13.53 1.38
C TRP A 255 4.80 14.27 2.70
N LEU A 256 3.81 15.00 3.21
CA LEU A 256 3.97 15.84 4.40
C LEU A 256 4.33 15.04 5.66
N ASP A 257 5.42 15.46 6.28
CA ASP A 257 5.88 15.00 7.58
C ASP A 257 5.20 15.77 8.71
N TRP A 258 4.00 15.33 9.07
CA TRP A 258 3.11 16.10 9.95
C TRP A 258 3.33 15.82 11.44
N SER A 259 3.99 14.71 11.81
CA SER A 259 4.32 14.42 13.21
C SER A 259 5.57 13.54 13.39
N PRO A 260 6.29 13.67 14.53
CA PRO A 260 7.46 12.84 14.83
C PRO A 260 7.18 11.34 14.83
N GLY A 261 6.00 10.92 15.31
CA GLY A 261 5.61 9.51 15.31
C GLY A 261 5.41 8.98 13.88
N GLN A 262 4.76 9.78 13.03
CA GLN A 262 4.52 9.44 11.64
C GLN A 262 5.81 9.31 10.86
N ARG A 263 6.75 10.25 11.07
CA ARG A 263 8.10 10.17 10.48
C ARG A 263 8.75 8.82 10.76
N VAL A 264 8.83 8.41 12.03
CA VAL A 264 9.52 7.18 12.43
C VAL A 264 8.89 5.94 11.79
N GLU A 265 7.57 5.85 11.85
CA GLU A 265 6.83 4.67 11.40
C GLU A 265 6.80 4.56 9.87
N TRP A 266 6.57 5.67 9.16
CA TRP A 266 6.64 5.67 7.70
C TRP A 266 8.06 5.41 7.22
N ARG A 267 9.09 6.02 7.82
CA ARG A 267 10.49 5.74 7.44
C ARG A 267 10.85 4.27 7.59
N GLY A 268 10.36 3.60 8.63
CA GLY A 268 10.46 2.14 8.77
C GLY A 268 9.84 1.41 7.57
N SER A 269 8.58 1.73 7.26
CA SER A 269 7.86 1.08 6.16
C SER A 269 8.43 1.39 4.77
N VAL A 270 8.85 2.62 4.47
CA VAL A 270 9.41 2.96 3.14
C VAL A 270 10.82 2.41 2.97
N THR A 271 11.60 2.28 4.04
CA THR A 271 12.90 1.59 4.00
C THR A 271 12.71 0.12 3.64
N LEU A 272 11.74 -0.57 4.27
CA LEU A 272 11.42 -1.96 3.89
C LEU A 272 10.95 -2.07 2.44
N ARG A 273 10.06 -1.18 1.98
CA ARG A 273 9.59 -1.16 0.58
C ARG A 273 10.73 -0.91 -0.40
N ALA A 274 11.69 -0.05 -0.06
CA ALA A 274 12.88 0.18 -0.88
C ALA A 274 13.72 -1.10 -1.00
N LEU A 275 14.04 -1.74 0.12
CA LEU A 275 14.80 -2.99 0.15
C LEU A 275 14.10 -4.12 -0.61
N ALA A 276 12.80 -4.31 -0.39
CA ALA A 276 11.99 -5.33 -1.07
C ALA A 276 11.91 -5.07 -2.58
N THR A 277 11.74 -3.82 -2.99
CA THR A 277 11.71 -3.43 -4.42
C THR A 277 13.06 -3.69 -5.07
N LEU A 278 14.17 -3.27 -4.45
CA LEU A 278 15.52 -3.50 -4.97
C LEU A 278 15.82 -5.01 -5.06
N ALA A 279 15.46 -5.79 -4.04
CA ALA A 279 15.63 -7.24 -4.04
C ALA A 279 14.82 -7.92 -5.15
N ALA A 280 13.56 -7.50 -5.35
CA ALA A 280 12.69 -8.02 -6.42
C ALA A 280 13.24 -7.74 -7.84
N HIS A 281 14.10 -6.72 -8.00
CA HIS A 281 14.79 -6.40 -9.24
C HIS A 281 16.25 -6.87 -9.28
N GLY A 282 16.69 -7.66 -8.28
CA GLY A 282 18.04 -8.20 -8.22
C GLY A 282 19.14 -7.17 -7.93
N ARG A 283 18.76 -5.99 -7.40
CA ARG A 283 19.65 -4.87 -7.04
C ARG A 283 20.11 -4.90 -5.58
N ALA A 284 19.44 -5.67 -4.72
CA ALA A 284 19.83 -5.94 -3.35
C ALA A 284 19.90 -7.46 -3.10
N ARG A 285 20.97 -7.93 -2.46
CA ARG A 285 21.18 -9.32 -2.00
C ARG A 285 21.88 -9.34 -0.66
#